data_AF-A0A5B6TTV9-F1
#
_entry.id   AF-A0A5B6TTV9-F1
#
_cell.length_a   1.000
_cell.length_b   1.000
_cell.length_c   1.000
_cell.angle_alpha   90.00
_cell.angle_beta   90.00
_cell.angle_gamma   90.00
#
_symmetry.space_group_name_H-M   'P 1'
#
loop_
_entity.id
_entity.type
_entity.pdbx_description
1 polymer ?
#
loop_
_entity_poly.entity_id
_entity_poly.type
_entity_poly.pdbx_seq_one_letter_code
_entity_poly.pdbx_strand_id
1 'polypeptide(L)' 'MRVIVNKAKCQGHARCWAQAPEIFTLDDEGYIEPGDIKVAKRDELKAARGARSCPERALAIDRAATS' A
#
# COMPACT_ATOMS: atom_id res chain seq x y z
N MET A 1 9.70 -1.60 -7.40
CA MET A 1 9.32 -1.84 -5.99
C MET A 1 8.03 -2.65 -5.91
N ARG A 2 7.80 -3.33 -4.78
CA ARG A 2 6.52 -3.94 -4.41
C ARG A 2 6.08 -3.44 -3.04
N VAL A 3 4.77 -3.25 -2.83
CA VAL A 3 4.18 -3.06 -1.50
C VAL A 3 3.56 -4.39 -1.07
N ILE A 4 4.05 -4.95 0.04
CA ILE A 4 3.55 -6.18 0.63
C ILE A 4 2.39 -5.81 1.55
N VAL A 5 1.22 -6.43 1.32
CA VAL A 5 0.00 -6.13 2.06
C VAL A 5 -0.24 -7.19 3.14
N ASN A 6 -0.31 -6.76 4.40
CA ASN A 6 -0.76 -7.58 5.52
C ASN A 6 -2.17 -7.16 5.92
N LYS A 7 -3.18 -7.77 5.30
CA LYS A 7 -4.60 -7.45 5.54
C LYS A 7 -5.02 -7.67 7.00
N ALA A 8 -4.44 -8.65 7.70
CA ALA A 8 -4.74 -8.93 9.11
C ALA A 8 -4.36 -7.76 10.06
N LYS A 9 -3.44 -6.89 9.64
CA LYS A 9 -3.08 -5.67 10.40
C LYS A 9 -3.91 -4.45 9.99
N CYS A 10 -4.68 -4.51 8.91
CA CYS A 10 -5.44 -3.36 8.45
C CYS A 10 -6.64 -3.10 9.38
N GLN A 11 -6.84 -1.83 9.72
CA GLN A 11 -7.93 -1.37 10.61
C GLN A 11 -8.80 -0.29 9.94
N GLY A 12 -8.90 -0.29 8.61
CA GLY A 12 -9.84 0.58 7.89
C GLY A 12 -9.54 2.10 7.89
N HIS A 13 -8.33 2.53 8.27
CA HIS A 13 -8.00 3.97 8.36
C HIS A 13 -7.99 4.73 7.03
N ALA A 14 -8.01 4.06 5.87
CA ALA A 14 -7.97 4.63 4.52
C ALA A 14 -6.82 5.63 4.20
N ARG A 15 -5.83 5.81 5.09
CA ARG A 15 -4.73 6.78 4.90
C ARG A 15 -3.81 6.46 3.72
N CYS A 16 -3.68 5.18 3.35
CA CYS A 16 -2.92 4.77 2.18
C CYS A 16 -3.60 5.24 0.89
N TRP A 17 -4.90 4.94 0.75
CA TRP A 17 -5.76 5.40 -0.34
C TRP A 17 -5.80 6.92 -0.41
N ALA A 18 -6.03 7.62 0.70
CA ALA A 18 -6.04 9.09 0.71
C ALA A 18 -4.71 9.71 0.22
N GLN A 19 -3.58 9.01 0.42
CA GLN A 19 -2.28 9.51 -0.04
C GLN A 19 -1.94 9.17 -1.50
N ALA A 20 -2.50 8.10 -2.03
CA ALA A 20 -2.21 7.59 -3.36
C ALA A 20 -3.39 6.70 -3.85
N PRO A 21 -4.55 7.31 -4.16
CA PRO A 21 -5.76 6.58 -4.53
C PRO A 21 -5.61 5.81 -5.84
N GLU A 22 -4.61 6.16 -6.66
CA GLU A 22 -4.26 5.47 -7.89
C GLU A 22 -3.40 4.20 -7.67
N ILE A 23 -2.97 3.93 -6.43
CA ILE A 23 -2.08 2.80 -6.08
C ILE A 23 -2.75 1.82 -5.13
N PHE A 24 -3.47 2.34 -4.13
CA PHE A 24 -4.11 1.53 -3.11
C PHE A 24 -5.59 1.42 -3.41
N THR A 25 -6.11 0.21 -3.50
CA THR A 25 -7.54 -0.05 -3.63
C THR A 25 -8.08 -0.49 -2.27
N LEU A 26 -9.24 0.04 -1.90
CA LEU A 26 -9.96 -0.38 -0.70
C LEU A 26 -11.18 -1.21 -1.13
N ASP A 27 -11.57 -2.15 -0.27
CA ASP A 27 -12.87 -2.81 -0.37
C ASP A 27 -14.00 -1.87 0.09
N ASP A 28 -15.25 -2.32 -0.05
CA ASP A 28 -16.44 -1.55 0.30
C ASP A 28 -16.52 -1.18 1.81
N GLU A 29 -15.78 -1.90 2.66
CA GLU A 29 -15.68 -1.64 4.10
C GLU A 29 -14.50 -0.71 4.47
N GLY A 30 -13.71 -0.27 3.47
CA GLY A 30 -12.60 0.66 3.66
C GLY A 30 -11.27 0.00 4.07
N TYR A 31 -11.17 -1.33 4.01
CA TYR A 31 -9.94 -2.06 4.24
C TYR A 31 -9.14 -2.16 2.95
N ILE A 32 -7.81 -2.30 3.06
CA ILE A 32 -6.98 -2.56 1.89
C ILE A 32 -7.33 -3.93 1.28
N GLU A 33 -7.49 -3.96 -0.05
CA GLU A 33 -7.61 -5.21 -0.81
C GLU A 33 -6.37 -6.10 -0.58
N PRO A 34 -6.53 -7.43 -0.48
CA PRO A 34 -5.41 -8.34 -0.31
C PRO A 34 -4.56 -8.45 -1.59
N GLY A 35 -3.31 -8.86 -1.41
CA GLY A 35 -2.36 -9.07 -2.51
C GLY A 35 -1.33 -7.95 -2.62
N ASP A 36 -0.10 -8.35 -2.94
CA ASP A 36 0.99 -7.40 -3.08
C ASP A 36 0.80 -6.47 -4.29
N ILE A 37 1.17 -5.21 -4.13
CA ILE A 37 1.01 -4.19 -5.16
C ILE A 37 2.36 -4.00 -5.86
N LYS A 38 2.44 -4.37 -7.15
CA LYS A 38 3.59 -4.05 -7.99
C LYS A 38 3.51 -2.58 -8.40
N VAL A 39 4.54 -1.79 -8.07
CA VAL A 39 4.52 -0.34 -8.27
C VAL A 39 5.40 0.02 -9.48
N ALA A 40 4.84 0.82 -10.40
CA ALA A 40 5.58 1.38 -11.51
C ALA A 40 6.67 2.35 -11.01
N LYS A 41 7.82 2.41 -11.70
CA LYS A 41 8.98 3.22 -11.26
C LYS A 41 8.64 4.69 -10.98
N ARG A 42 7.75 5.28 -11.79
CA ARG A 42 7.30 6.68 -11.63
C ARG A 42 6.46 6.93 -10.36
N ASP A 43 5.83 5.89 -9.83
CA ASP A 43 4.88 5.96 -8.72
C ASP A 43 5.51 5.51 -7.39
N GLU A 44 6.80 5.17 -7.39
CA GLU A 44 7.48 4.61 -6.22
C GLU A 44 7.47 5.56 -5.02
N LEU A 45 7.68 6.85 -5.24
CA LEU A 45 7.61 7.84 -4.15
C LEU A 45 6.20 7.97 -3.56
N LYS A 46 5.16 7.88 -4.39
CA LYS A 46 3.76 7.96 -3.95
C LYS A 46 3.37 6.72 -3.16
N ALA A 47 3.67 5.53 -3.68
CA ALA A 47 3.44 4.28 -2.98
C ALA A 47 4.17 4.24 -1.64
N ALA A 48 5.42 4.73 -1.59
CA ALA A 48 6.18 4.77 -0.36
C ALA A 48 5.57 5.74 0.68
N ARG A 49 5.01 6.87 0.27
CA ARG A 49 4.28 7.79 1.17
C ARG A 49 2.97 7.17 1.66
N GLY A 50 2.18 6.55 0.79
CA GLY A 50 0.93 5.89 1.19
C GLY A 50 1.15 4.66 2.07
N ALA A 51 2.21 3.88 1.83
CA ALA A 51 2.56 2.77 2.72
C ALA A 51 2.94 3.28 4.14
N ARG A 52 3.75 4.34 4.22
CA ARG A 52 4.18 4.95 5.49
C ARG A 52 3.07 5.69 6.24
N SER A 53 1.97 6.06 5.57
CA SER A 53 0.83 6.71 6.24
C SER A 53 0.00 5.71 7.04
N CYS A 54 0.18 4.40 6.85
CA CYS A 54 -0.53 3.38 7.60
C CYS A 54 -0.07 3.35 9.08
N PRO A 55 -0.95 3.66 10.07
CA PRO A 55 -0.58 3.63 11.48
C PRO A 55 -0.26 2.21 11.97
N GLU A 56 -0.97 1.21 11.43
CA GLU A 56 -0.83 -0.19 11.80
C GLU A 56 0.40 -0.88 11.18
N ARG A 57 1.10 -0.19 10.27
CA ARG A 57 2.18 -0.78 9.46
C ARG A 57 1.71 -2.07 8.77
N ALA A 58 0.53 -2.00 8.14
CA ALA A 58 -0.04 -3.09 7.35
C ALA A 58 0.59 -3.19 5.94
N LEU A 59 1.38 -2.18 5.53
CA LEU A 59 1.97 -2.06 4.21
C LEU A 59 3.50 -2.00 4.36
N ALA A 60 4.20 -3.06 3.93
CA ALA A 60 5.66 -3.10 3.91
C ALA A 60 6.20 -2.81 2.50
N ILE A 61 7.37 -2.21 2.41
CA ILE A 61 8.00 -1.89 1.12
C ILE A 61 9.11 -2.89 0.87
N ASP A 62 9.00 -3.62 -0.25
CA ASP A 62 10.08 -4.43 -0.77
C ASP A 62 10.74 -3.73 -1.99
N ARG A 63 12.04 -3.45 -1.84
CA ARG A 63 12.86 -2.76 -2.84
C ARG A 63 13.68 -3.72 -3.70
N ALA A 64 13.55 -5.03 -3.51
CA ALA A 64 14.16 -6.00 -4.41
C ALA A 64 13.54 -5.84 -5.81
N ALA A 65 14.16 -5.00 -6.64
CA ALA A 65 13.94 -5.02 -8.08
C ALA A 65 14.55 -6.32 -8.58
N THR A 66 13.70 -7.24 -9.02
CA THR A 66 14.15 -8.41 -9.78
C THR A 66 15.00 -7.91 -10.94
N SER A 67 16.23 -8.43 -11.00
CA SER A 67 17.20 -8.25 -12.07
C SER A 67 16.61 -8.58 -13.43
#